data_AF-A0AAD5HKH8-F1
#
_entry.id   AF-A0AAD5HKH8-F1
#
_cell.length_a   1.000
_cell.length_b   1.000
_cell.length_c   1.000
_cell.angle_alpha   90.00
_cell.angle_beta   90.00
_cell.angle_gamma   90.00
#
_symmetry.space_group_name_H-M   'P 1'
#
loop_
_entity.id
_entity.type
_entity.pdbx_description
1 polymer ?
#
loop_
_entity_poly.entity_id
_entity_poly.type
_entity_poly.pdbx_seq_one_letter_code
_entity_poly.pdbx_strand_id
1 'polypeptide(L)'
;MAAVPTTIRALLHEHSTNPVKDTLMESSSNKQWAKTYHPIKHLVVHTQTQGLGVVGTFDRAFLGEYDDENLRLNEPAYPPNYRNWRMDTEQDAIAWFNAEVSNVVLSAFAVYPGVINCGHEKPLSSTRTDETVDTSYSIDASGGRTNFVIGEFKRGTLKRARWQAGSLGSGQESLSRELRGYAHKYECPHIFCFDGYTLLLLQFQAKSPNEIKDAKCVVDCWVFPRDNPHGTPLRHALYRFLVQGFRRCQGMRATKMSLYGVRPTLRLFYSGLPLWKLEDGNFYANPWGHERKLDASCGAFYWTDKDGRVPLLGGDNNWVWDTESFWQTLTQQSDGDSVPMVVEDLYGPD
;
A
#
# COMPACT_ATOMS: atom_id res chain seq x y z
N MET A 1 18.81 -11.70 -26.43
CA MET A 1 17.50 -11.25 -26.93
C MET A 1 17.07 -10.08 -26.07
N ALA A 2 16.72 -8.93 -26.66
CA ALA A 2 16.13 -7.83 -25.88
C ALA A 2 14.78 -8.28 -25.31
N ALA A 3 14.46 -7.88 -24.09
CA ALA A 3 13.16 -8.19 -23.49
C ALA A 3 12.05 -7.54 -24.34
N VAL A 4 11.05 -8.34 -24.73
CA VAL A 4 9.88 -7.82 -25.45
C VAL A 4 9.02 -7.06 -24.43
N PRO A 5 8.64 -5.80 -24.70
CA PRO A 5 7.77 -5.06 -23.81
C PRO A 5 6.40 -5.76 -23.70
N THR A 6 5.86 -5.79 -22.49
CA THR A 6 4.52 -6.27 -22.18
C THR A 6 3.79 -5.19 -21.37
N THR A 7 2.65 -5.50 -20.76
CA THR A 7 1.96 -4.58 -19.84
C THR A 7 2.30 -4.89 -18.39
N ILE A 8 2.19 -3.89 -17.53
CA ILE A 8 2.24 -4.07 -16.08
C ILE A 8 1.25 -5.13 -15.62
N ARG A 9 0.01 -5.07 -16.14
CA ARG A 9 -1.03 -6.08 -15.87
C ARG A 9 -0.54 -7.50 -16.09
N ALA A 10 0.12 -7.77 -17.22
CA ALA A 10 0.64 -9.09 -17.51
C ALA A 10 1.71 -9.51 -16.48
N LEU A 11 2.72 -8.65 -16.23
CA LEU A 11 3.81 -8.98 -15.31
C LEU A 11 3.33 -9.21 -13.87
N LEU A 12 2.31 -8.50 -13.41
CA LEU A 12 1.74 -8.69 -12.07
C LEU A 12 1.12 -10.08 -11.90
N HIS A 13 0.59 -10.68 -12.97
CA HIS A 13 -0.03 -12.01 -12.95
C HIS A 13 0.95 -13.15 -13.24
N GLU A 14 2.24 -12.83 -13.43
CA GLU A 14 3.30 -13.82 -13.59
C GLU A 14 4.02 -14.11 -12.28
N HIS A 15 4.39 -15.37 -12.07
CA HIS A 15 5.35 -15.75 -11.04
C HIS A 15 6.78 -15.40 -11.49
N SER A 16 7.69 -15.16 -10.53
CA SER A 16 9.12 -15.11 -10.87
C SER A 16 9.55 -16.48 -11.41
N THR A 17 10.28 -16.47 -12.52
CA THR A 17 10.79 -17.67 -13.21
C THR A 17 12.30 -17.85 -13.02
N ASN A 18 12.97 -16.87 -12.40
CA ASN A 18 14.40 -16.93 -12.17
C ASN A 18 14.73 -18.01 -11.13
N PRO A 19 15.72 -18.88 -11.40
CA PRO A 19 16.06 -19.97 -10.51
C PRO A 19 16.60 -19.45 -9.17
N VAL A 20 16.18 -20.11 -8.09
CA VAL A 20 16.59 -19.79 -6.73
C VAL A 20 17.15 -21.03 -6.04
N LYS A 21 18.34 -20.91 -5.47
CA LYS A 21 18.92 -21.88 -4.57
C LYS A 21 18.61 -21.52 -3.12
N ASP A 22 17.81 -22.36 -2.47
CA ASP A 22 17.46 -22.19 -1.06
C ASP A 22 18.53 -22.80 -0.16
N THR A 23 18.93 -22.04 0.87
CA THR A 23 19.89 -22.52 1.89
C THR A 23 19.20 -23.01 3.18
N LEU A 24 17.93 -22.63 3.36
CA LEU A 24 17.10 -22.93 4.54
C LEU A 24 17.67 -22.36 5.85
N MET A 25 18.58 -21.39 5.76
CA MET A 25 19.11 -20.68 6.91
C MET A 25 18.01 -19.82 7.54
N GLU A 26 17.98 -19.77 8.87
CA GLU A 26 16.99 -19.00 9.62
C GLU A 26 17.65 -17.91 10.48
N SER A 27 16.85 -16.94 10.89
CA SER A 27 17.16 -15.87 11.84
C SER A 27 16.04 -15.78 12.86
N SER A 28 16.34 -15.24 14.05
CA SER A 28 15.35 -15.04 15.10
C SER A 28 14.97 -13.57 15.22
N SER A 29 13.71 -13.31 15.59
CA SER A 29 13.22 -11.98 15.95
C SER A 29 13.00 -11.93 17.47
N ASN A 30 13.75 -11.06 18.14
CA ASN A 30 13.63 -10.82 19.58
C ASN A 30 14.09 -9.39 19.94
N LYS A 31 13.50 -8.39 19.30
CA LYS A 31 13.82 -6.99 19.59
C LYS A 31 13.24 -6.61 20.96
N GLN A 32 14.09 -6.14 21.88
CA GLN A 32 13.66 -5.84 23.27
C GLN A 32 12.57 -4.77 23.32
N TRP A 33 12.68 -3.73 22.48
CA TRP A 33 11.69 -2.64 22.42
C TRP A 33 10.29 -3.13 22.03
N ALA A 34 10.20 -4.18 21.21
CA ALA A 34 8.93 -4.74 20.74
C ALA A 34 8.15 -5.43 21.86
N LYS A 35 8.79 -5.81 22.97
CA LYS A 35 8.12 -6.45 24.11
C LYS A 35 7.05 -5.56 24.78
N THR A 36 7.13 -4.25 24.56
CA THR A 36 6.12 -3.27 25.01
C THR A 36 4.80 -3.37 24.24
N TYR A 37 4.78 -4.04 23.09
CA TYR A 37 3.59 -4.27 22.28
C TYR A 37 2.97 -5.64 22.57
N HIS A 38 1.65 -5.71 22.39
CA HIS A 38 0.91 -6.97 22.46
C HIS A 38 1.11 -7.81 21.19
N PRO A 39 1.18 -9.14 21.30
CA PRO A 39 1.18 -10.00 20.12
C PRO A 39 -0.15 -9.86 19.37
N ILE A 40 -0.14 -10.15 18.07
CA ILE A 40 -1.38 -10.12 17.27
C ILE A 40 -2.21 -11.36 17.59
N LYS A 41 -3.42 -11.16 18.14
CA LYS A 41 -4.33 -12.23 18.56
C LYS A 41 -5.57 -12.37 17.70
N HIS A 42 -5.99 -11.31 17.01
CA HIS A 42 -7.20 -11.27 16.19
C HIS A 42 -6.84 -11.17 14.72
N LEU A 43 -6.40 -12.29 14.14
CA LEU A 43 -6.09 -12.40 12.72
C LEU A 43 -7.33 -12.79 11.93
N VAL A 44 -7.60 -12.06 10.85
CA VAL A 44 -8.54 -12.46 9.80
C VAL A 44 -7.71 -12.92 8.61
N VAL A 45 -7.64 -14.22 8.38
CA VAL A 45 -6.81 -14.80 7.32
C VAL A 45 -7.60 -14.81 6.00
N HIS A 46 -7.02 -14.21 4.97
CA HIS A 46 -7.64 -14.04 3.64
C HIS A 46 -6.99 -14.88 2.53
N THR A 47 -6.06 -15.76 2.91
CA THR A 47 -5.43 -16.74 2.01
C THR A 47 -5.92 -18.14 2.28
N GLN A 48 -6.10 -18.91 1.21
CA GLN A 48 -6.51 -20.31 1.27
C GLN A 48 -5.61 -21.18 0.38
N THR A 49 -5.23 -22.36 0.88
CA THR A 49 -4.56 -23.37 0.06
C THR A 49 -5.54 -23.99 -0.92
N GLN A 50 -5.20 -23.99 -2.20
CA GLN A 50 -5.95 -24.61 -3.29
C GLN A 50 -5.00 -25.49 -4.12
N GLY A 51 -5.08 -26.80 -3.93
CA GLY A 51 -4.12 -27.74 -4.53
C GLY A 51 -2.68 -27.45 -4.06
N LEU A 52 -1.79 -27.19 -5.01
CA LEU A 52 -0.38 -26.87 -4.74
C LEU A 52 -0.13 -25.37 -4.49
N GLY A 53 -1.12 -24.52 -4.77
CA GLY A 53 -1.02 -23.06 -4.65
C GLY A 53 -1.73 -22.51 -3.43
N VAL A 54 -1.39 -21.28 -3.07
CA VAL A 54 -2.10 -20.46 -2.10
C VAL A 54 -2.69 -19.26 -2.83
N VAL A 55 -4.01 -19.11 -2.74
CA VAL A 55 -4.77 -18.04 -3.36
C VAL A 55 -5.20 -17.04 -2.30
N GLY A 56 -5.06 -15.74 -2.60
CA GLY A 56 -5.52 -14.65 -1.76
C GLY A 56 -6.84 -14.07 -2.26
N THR A 57 -7.74 -13.73 -1.33
CA THR A 57 -8.95 -12.94 -1.60
C THR A 57 -8.75 -11.54 -1.04
N PHE A 58 -9.05 -10.50 -1.81
CA PHE A 58 -8.75 -9.12 -1.42
C PHE A 58 -10.01 -8.29 -1.21
N ASP A 59 -11.07 -8.54 -1.99
CA ASP A 59 -12.24 -7.66 -2.11
C ASP A 59 -13.11 -7.59 -0.84
N ARG A 60 -12.86 -8.45 0.15
CA ARG A 60 -13.53 -8.39 1.46
C ARG A 60 -12.87 -7.40 2.43
N ALA A 61 -11.58 -7.12 2.27
CA ALA A 61 -10.79 -6.33 3.21
C ALA A 61 -10.18 -5.07 2.58
N PHE A 62 -9.97 -5.08 1.27
CA PHE A 62 -9.51 -3.92 0.51
C PHE A 62 -10.69 -3.23 -0.16
N LEU A 63 -10.49 -1.95 -0.45
CA LEU A 63 -11.38 -1.23 -1.36
C LEU A 63 -11.35 -1.87 -2.75
N GLY A 64 -12.44 -1.67 -3.48
CA GLY A 64 -12.59 -2.18 -4.85
C GLY A 64 -11.59 -1.56 -5.82
N GLU A 65 -11.59 -2.13 -7.02
CA GLU A 65 -10.84 -1.57 -8.14
C GLU A 65 -11.49 -0.27 -8.63
N TYR A 66 -10.66 0.70 -9.02
CA TYR A 66 -11.10 2.03 -9.49
C TYR A 66 -10.39 2.42 -10.79
N ASP A 67 -10.94 3.43 -11.48
CA ASP A 67 -10.54 3.77 -12.85
C ASP A 67 -9.05 4.16 -13.01
N ASP A 68 -8.38 4.67 -11.98
CA ASP A 68 -6.93 4.97 -12.02
C ASP A 68 -6.05 3.71 -12.12
N GLU A 69 -6.56 2.53 -11.79
CA GLU A 69 -5.81 1.29 -12.02
C GLU A 69 -5.64 1.01 -13.51
N ASN A 70 -6.58 1.40 -14.37
CA ASN A 70 -6.39 1.27 -15.81
C ASN A 70 -5.25 2.16 -16.33
N LEU A 71 -5.03 3.32 -15.71
CA LEU A 71 -3.87 4.16 -16.02
C LEU A 71 -2.57 3.45 -15.67
N ARG A 72 -2.50 2.81 -14.49
CA ARG A 72 -1.31 2.09 -14.04
C ARG A 72 -1.06 0.80 -14.82
N LEU A 73 -2.08 -0.02 -15.00
CA LEU A 73 -1.94 -1.43 -15.40
C LEU A 73 -1.70 -1.62 -16.89
N ASN A 74 -2.07 -0.63 -17.71
CA ASN A 74 -1.91 -0.68 -19.17
C ASN A 74 -0.58 -0.08 -19.65
N GLU A 75 0.23 0.50 -18.74
CA GLU A 75 1.54 1.03 -19.10
C GLU A 75 2.48 -0.10 -19.58
N PRO A 76 3.39 0.22 -20.53
CA PRO A 76 4.45 -0.68 -20.93
C PRO A 76 5.38 -1.03 -19.76
N ALA A 77 5.76 -2.29 -19.67
CA ALA A 77 6.74 -2.76 -18.70
C ALA A 77 7.62 -3.88 -19.24
N TYR A 78 8.76 -4.05 -18.59
CA TYR A 78 9.77 -5.04 -18.94
C TYR A 78 9.90 -6.09 -17.82
N PRO A 79 10.00 -7.38 -18.16
CA PRO A 79 10.24 -8.41 -17.17
C PRO A 79 11.62 -8.21 -16.51
N PRO A 80 11.81 -8.73 -15.28
CA PRO A 80 13.13 -8.79 -14.66
C PRO A 80 14.16 -9.51 -15.54
N ASN A 81 15.41 -9.04 -15.50
CA ASN A 81 16.51 -9.71 -16.20
C ASN A 81 16.74 -11.11 -15.62
N TYR A 82 17.14 -12.06 -16.49
CA TYR A 82 17.48 -13.41 -16.05
C TYR A 82 18.64 -13.41 -15.05
N ARG A 83 18.47 -14.06 -13.91
CA ARG A 83 19.47 -14.18 -12.84
C ARG A 83 19.35 -15.50 -12.09
N ASN A 84 20.47 -15.98 -11.56
CA ASN A 84 20.46 -17.07 -10.58
C ASN A 84 20.58 -16.47 -9.18
N TRP A 85 19.66 -16.86 -8.31
CA TRP A 85 19.63 -16.37 -6.93
C TRP A 85 20.08 -17.46 -5.95
N ARG A 86 20.71 -17.03 -4.85
CA ARG A 86 21.03 -17.89 -3.71
C ARG A 86 20.58 -17.18 -2.44
N MET A 87 19.71 -17.81 -1.66
CA MET A 87 19.10 -17.21 -0.46
C MET A 87 19.93 -17.54 0.78
N ASP A 88 21.08 -16.89 0.98
CA ASP A 88 22.00 -17.19 2.10
C ASP A 88 21.84 -16.19 3.28
N THR A 89 21.63 -14.93 2.93
CA THR A 89 21.51 -13.81 3.86
C THR A 89 20.14 -13.14 3.75
N GLU A 90 19.80 -12.31 4.74
CA GLU A 90 18.63 -11.44 4.67
C GLU A 90 18.75 -10.47 3.48
N GLN A 91 19.96 -9.98 3.19
CA GLN A 91 20.22 -9.11 2.06
C GLN A 91 19.94 -9.79 0.70
N ASP A 92 20.17 -11.10 0.58
CA ASP A 92 19.82 -11.84 -0.63
C ASP A 92 18.31 -11.89 -0.83
N ALA A 93 17.54 -12.09 0.26
CA ALA A 93 16.08 -12.06 0.22
C ALA A 93 15.56 -10.66 -0.17
N ILE A 94 16.15 -9.59 0.36
CA ILE A 94 15.85 -8.19 -0.01
C ILE A 94 16.13 -7.97 -1.50
N ALA A 95 17.33 -8.34 -1.97
CA ALA A 95 17.73 -8.15 -3.35
C ALA A 95 16.83 -8.90 -4.34
N TRP A 96 16.47 -10.14 -4.01
CA TRP A 96 15.51 -10.92 -4.79
C TRP A 96 14.13 -10.27 -4.80
N PHE A 97 13.59 -9.91 -3.63
CA PHE A 97 12.25 -9.32 -3.54
C PHE A 97 12.17 -8.02 -4.34
N ASN A 98 13.22 -7.19 -4.25
CA ASN A 98 13.27 -5.95 -5.02
C ASN A 98 13.30 -6.22 -6.53
N ALA A 99 14.17 -7.10 -7.00
CA ALA A 99 14.32 -7.39 -8.42
C ALA A 99 13.09 -8.10 -9.02
N GLU A 100 12.52 -9.06 -8.30
CA GLU A 100 11.52 -9.99 -8.83
C GLU A 100 10.07 -9.58 -8.52
N VAL A 101 9.88 -8.73 -7.50
CA VAL A 101 8.55 -8.34 -6.99
C VAL A 101 8.40 -6.82 -6.94
N SER A 102 9.10 -6.14 -6.04
CA SER A 102 8.88 -4.71 -5.76
C SER A 102 9.08 -3.84 -6.99
N ASN A 103 10.19 -3.97 -7.72
CA ASN A 103 10.48 -3.10 -8.86
C ASN A 103 9.49 -3.30 -10.00
N VAL A 104 9.00 -4.53 -10.18
CA VAL A 104 7.93 -4.82 -11.15
C VAL A 104 6.65 -4.11 -10.74
N VAL A 105 6.27 -4.20 -9.46
CA VAL A 105 5.07 -3.51 -8.94
C VAL A 105 5.21 -1.99 -8.99
N LEU A 106 6.38 -1.45 -8.65
CA LEU A 106 6.65 -0.01 -8.62
C LEU A 106 6.59 0.64 -10.00
N SER A 107 6.80 -0.12 -11.08
CA SER A 107 6.54 0.40 -12.43
C SER A 107 5.11 0.91 -12.59
N ALA A 108 4.14 0.34 -11.86
CA ALA A 108 2.74 0.75 -11.87
C ALA A 108 2.52 2.09 -11.18
N PHE A 109 3.48 2.52 -10.36
CA PHE A 109 3.42 3.71 -9.53
C PHE A 109 4.51 4.72 -9.92
N ALA A 110 4.91 4.71 -11.19
CA ALA A 110 5.86 5.71 -11.71
C ALA A 110 5.21 7.11 -11.79
N VAL A 111 3.92 7.17 -12.14
CA VAL A 111 3.20 8.43 -12.39
C VAL A 111 1.93 8.57 -11.56
N TYR A 112 1.14 7.50 -11.39
CA TYR A 112 -0.21 7.59 -10.81
C TYR A 112 -0.38 6.80 -9.48
N PRO A 113 0.02 7.37 -8.32
CA PRO A 113 0.94 8.49 -8.17
C PRO A 113 2.40 7.99 -8.32
N GLY A 114 3.34 8.94 -8.45
CA GLY A 114 4.76 8.66 -8.27
C GLY A 114 5.06 8.21 -6.83
N VAL A 115 5.50 6.96 -6.67
CA VAL A 115 5.84 6.39 -5.35
C VAL A 115 7.34 6.51 -5.09
N ILE A 116 7.67 7.02 -3.90
CA ILE A 116 9.03 7.06 -3.37
C ILE A 116 9.25 5.79 -2.55
N ASN A 117 10.24 4.99 -2.97
CA ASN A 117 10.72 3.83 -2.21
C ASN A 117 12.06 4.15 -1.53
N CYS A 118 12.12 3.96 -0.21
CA CYS A 118 13.33 4.21 0.58
C CYS A 118 13.64 3.02 1.50
N GLY A 119 14.92 2.64 1.56
CA GLY A 119 15.43 1.61 2.46
C GLY A 119 15.98 2.18 3.76
N HIS A 120 15.83 1.45 4.86
CA HIS A 120 16.32 1.81 6.21
C HIS A 120 15.90 3.22 6.68
N GLU A 121 14.74 3.69 6.24
CA GLU A 121 14.24 5.01 6.59
C GLU A 121 13.59 5.00 7.97
N LYS A 122 13.79 6.06 8.76
CA LYS A 122 13.09 6.29 10.04
C LYS A 122 11.63 6.72 9.81
N PRO A 123 10.75 6.65 10.82
CA PRO A 123 9.42 7.22 10.71
C PRO A 123 9.46 8.69 10.26
N LEU A 124 8.53 9.09 9.40
CA LEU A 124 8.37 10.48 8.92
C LEU A 124 7.72 11.40 9.98
N SER A 125 7.80 11.02 11.24
CA SER A 125 7.20 11.76 12.35
C SER A 125 8.22 12.70 12.98
N SER A 126 7.74 13.77 13.61
CA SER A 126 8.57 14.65 14.45
C SER A 126 9.08 13.95 15.72
N THR A 127 8.47 12.81 16.09
CA THR A 127 8.92 12.01 17.22
C THR A 127 10.14 11.21 16.83
N ARG A 128 11.26 11.45 17.53
CA ARG A 128 12.49 10.71 17.29
C ARG A 128 12.33 9.26 17.75
N THR A 129 12.49 8.32 16.82
CA THR A 129 12.64 6.90 17.10
C THR A 129 13.97 6.40 16.50
N ASP A 130 14.55 5.37 17.12
CA ASP A 130 15.77 4.74 16.61
C ASP A 130 15.48 3.51 15.74
N GLU A 131 14.23 3.05 15.75
CA GLU A 131 13.80 1.91 14.95
C GLU A 131 13.59 2.30 13.49
N THR A 132 14.25 1.54 12.63
CA THR A 132 14.12 1.62 11.17
C THR A 132 13.43 0.37 10.64
N VAL A 133 12.61 0.54 9.62
CA VAL A 133 12.13 -0.54 8.74
C VAL A 133 13.10 -0.71 7.59
N ASP A 134 13.20 -1.91 7.05
CA ASP A 134 14.10 -2.18 5.92
C ASP A 134 13.65 -1.49 4.64
N THR A 135 12.34 -1.32 4.43
CA THR A 135 11.80 -0.60 3.27
C THR A 135 10.51 0.14 3.58
N SER A 136 10.29 1.23 2.86
CA SER A 136 9.10 2.07 2.95
C SER A 136 8.63 2.45 1.55
N TYR A 137 7.32 2.51 1.38
CA TYR A 137 6.67 3.08 0.20
C TYR A 137 5.86 4.28 0.65
N SER A 138 6.10 5.40 -0.01
CA SER A 138 5.59 6.69 0.40
C SER A 138 5.24 7.54 -0.81
N ILE A 139 4.45 8.57 -0.56
CA ILE A 139 4.04 9.55 -1.56
C ILE A 139 4.29 10.94 -0.99
N ASP A 140 4.66 11.86 -1.86
CA ASP A 140 4.66 13.28 -1.54
C ASP A 140 3.35 13.92 -1.99
N ALA A 141 2.75 14.71 -1.11
CA ALA A 141 1.50 15.41 -1.34
C ALA A 141 1.57 16.78 -0.65
N SER A 142 0.63 17.69 -0.94
CA SER A 142 0.58 19.07 -0.43
C SER A 142 0.27 19.17 1.08
N GLY A 143 1.15 18.59 1.89
CA GLY A 143 1.06 18.36 3.33
C GLY A 143 2.25 17.56 3.87
N GLY A 144 3.15 17.09 2.99
CA GLY A 144 4.36 16.37 3.32
C GLY A 144 4.32 14.90 2.92
N ARG A 145 5.50 14.28 2.94
CA ARG A 145 5.67 12.87 2.60
C ARG A 145 4.99 11.97 3.63
N THR A 146 4.23 10.99 3.16
CA THR A 146 3.53 10.03 4.03
C THR A 146 3.82 8.60 3.59
N ASN A 147 4.19 7.73 4.54
CA ASN A 147 4.36 6.30 4.32
C ASN A 147 2.99 5.63 4.20
N PHE A 148 2.73 4.91 3.11
CA PHE A 148 1.45 4.21 2.90
C PHE A 148 1.57 2.69 3.04
N VAL A 149 2.76 2.13 2.82
CA VAL A 149 3.14 0.75 3.16
C VAL A 149 4.57 0.73 3.69
N ILE A 150 4.86 -0.09 4.69
CA ILE A 150 6.21 -0.36 5.19
C ILE A 150 6.53 -1.85 5.13
N GLY A 151 7.81 -2.20 5.07
CA GLY A 151 8.27 -3.58 4.94
C GLY A 151 9.45 -3.91 5.82
N GLU A 152 9.40 -5.09 6.40
CA GLU A 152 10.50 -5.69 7.16
C GLU A 152 10.95 -6.98 6.48
N PHE A 153 12.26 -7.16 6.33
CA PHE A 153 12.82 -8.41 5.85
C PHE A 153 13.34 -9.25 7.00
N LYS A 154 13.28 -10.56 6.80
CA LYS A 154 13.82 -11.56 7.71
C LYS A 154 14.54 -12.62 6.89
N ARG A 155 15.14 -13.59 7.58
CA ARG A 155 15.69 -14.79 6.96
C ARG A 155 15.02 -16.03 7.54
N GLY A 156 14.15 -16.68 6.78
CA GLY A 156 13.51 -17.96 7.14
C GLY A 156 12.66 -17.98 8.43
N THR A 157 12.27 -16.81 8.96
CA THR A 157 11.63 -16.70 10.28
C THR A 157 10.13 -17.00 10.26
N LEU A 158 9.44 -16.83 9.13
CA LEU A 158 7.99 -16.96 9.03
C LEU A 158 7.56 -18.43 8.99
N LYS A 159 6.81 -18.86 10.00
CA LYS A 159 6.19 -20.18 10.01
C LYS A 159 4.82 -20.11 9.34
N ARG A 160 4.81 -20.20 8.00
CA ARG A 160 3.63 -20.08 7.12
C ARG A 160 2.36 -20.72 7.70
N ALA A 161 2.43 -21.99 8.10
CA ALA A 161 1.28 -22.74 8.62
C ALA A 161 0.65 -22.10 9.87
N ARG A 162 1.44 -21.45 10.73
CA ARG A 162 0.95 -20.79 11.95
C ARG A 162 0.20 -19.50 11.62
N TRP A 163 0.73 -18.68 10.70
CA TRP A 163 0.06 -17.48 10.22
C TRP A 163 -1.22 -17.81 9.45
N GLN A 164 -1.19 -18.82 8.58
CA GLN A 164 -2.37 -19.28 7.84
C GLN A 164 -3.46 -19.85 8.76
N ALA A 165 -3.09 -20.50 9.86
CA ALA A 165 -4.03 -20.98 10.85
C ALA A 165 -4.57 -19.87 11.78
N GLY A 166 -4.05 -18.65 11.70
CA GLY A 166 -4.38 -17.56 12.64
C GLY A 166 -3.92 -17.83 14.08
N SER A 167 -3.06 -18.83 14.29
CA SER A 167 -2.64 -19.30 15.62
C SER A 167 -1.13 -19.16 15.78
N LEU A 168 -0.70 -18.00 16.27
CA LEU A 168 0.71 -17.69 16.48
C LEU A 168 1.23 -18.37 17.76
N GLY A 169 2.32 -19.12 17.65
CA GLY A 169 3.08 -19.62 18.81
C GLY A 169 4.21 -18.67 19.22
N SER A 170 4.90 -18.96 20.32
CA SER A 170 5.87 -18.04 20.97
C SER A 170 6.85 -17.32 20.04
N GLY A 171 7.48 -18.01 19.09
CA GLY A 171 8.40 -17.38 18.13
C GLY A 171 7.72 -16.43 17.14
N GLN A 172 6.50 -16.76 16.70
CA GLN A 172 5.73 -15.90 15.80
C GLN A 172 5.03 -14.77 16.57
N GLU A 173 4.73 -14.95 17.86
CA GLU A 173 4.25 -13.89 18.73
C GLU A 173 5.29 -12.78 18.86
N SER A 174 6.57 -13.11 19.07
CA SER A 174 7.66 -12.12 19.11
C SER A 174 7.74 -11.30 17.82
N LEU A 175 7.72 -11.97 16.65
CA LEU A 175 7.71 -11.28 15.36
C LEU A 175 6.44 -10.42 15.18
N SER A 176 5.26 -10.92 15.59
CA SER A 176 4.01 -10.16 15.49
C SER A 176 4.02 -8.86 16.32
N ARG A 177 4.69 -8.87 17.48
CA ARG A 177 4.90 -7.68 18.30
C ARG A 177 5.80 -6.67 17.61
N GLU A 178 6.87 -7.15 16.99
CA GLU A 178 7.79 -6.32 16.20
C GLU A 178 7.04 -5.64 15.05
N LEU A 179 6.27 -6.41 14.25
CA LEU A 179 5.49 -5.87 13.13
C LEU A 179 4.42 -4.88 13.58
N ARG A 180 3.70 -5.15 14.68
CA ARG A 180 2.76 -4.19 15.29
C ARG A 180 3.47 -2.92 15.74
N GLY A 181 4.63 -3.09 16.36
CA GLY A 181 5.44 -2.00 16.85
C GLY A 181 5.89 -1.06 15.73
N TYR A 182 6.31 -1.62 14.61
CA TYR A 182 6.63 -0.85 13.41
C TYR A 182 5.40 -0.14 12.84
N ALA A 183 4.28 -0.85 12.64
CA ALA A 183 3.05 -0.25 12.14
C ALA A 183 2.60 0.95 12.99
N HIS A 184 2.71 0.86 14.32
CA HIS A 184 2.41 1.96 15.23
C HIS A 184 3.41 3.11 15.11
N LYS A 185 4.72 2.85 15.19
CA LYS A 185 5.76 3.89 15.16
C LYS A 185 5.81 4.68 13.86
N TYR A 186 5.48 4.02 12.75
CA TYR A 186 5.43 4.63 11.42
C TYR A 186 4.06 5.22 11.09
N GLU A 187 3.09 5.10 12.00
CA GLU A 187 1.69 5.47 11.75
C GLU A 187 1.18 4.89 10.42
N CYS A 188 1.53 3.62 10.17
CA CYS A 188 1.24 2.94 8.92
C CYS A 188 0.58 1.59 9.19
N PRO A 189 -0.76 1.48 9.08
CA PRO A 189 -1.49 0.22 9.28
C PRO A 189 -1.17 -0.87 8.26
N HIS A 190 -0.45 -0.57 7.18
CA HIS A 190 -0.07 -1.55 6.16
C HIS A 190 1.42 -1.90 6.30
N ILE A 191 1.69 -3.10 6.80
CA ILE A 191 3.05 -3.63 6.91
C ILE A 191 3.12 -4.99 6.22
N PHE A 192 4.20 -5.24 5.50
CA PHE A 192 4.54 -6.58 5.04
C PHE A 192 5.82 -7.09 5.70
N CYS A 193 5.96 -8.41 5.72
CA CYS A 193 7.20 -9.07 6.08
C CYS A 193 7.54 -10.13 5.02
N PHE A 194 8.78 -10.14 4.54
CA PHE A 194 9.26 -11.17 3.63
C PHE A 194 10.53 -11.81 4.18
N ASP A 195 10.56 -13.14 4.24
CA ASP A 195 11.68 -13.86 4.86
C ASP A 195 12.57 -14.65 3.88
N GLY A 196 12.41 -14.41 2.57
CA GLY A 196 13.03 -15.19 1.50
C GLY A 196 12.17 -16.36 1.01
N TYR A 197 11.16 -16.78 1.79
CA TYR A 197 10.33 -17.95 1.50
C TYR A 197 8.83 -17.66 1.54
N THR A 198 8.41 -16.71 2.36
CA THR A 198 7.01 -16.36 2.60
C THR A 198 6.87 -14.85 2.62
N LEU A 199 5.88 -14.33 1.90
CA LEU A 199 5.38 -12.97 2.03
C LEU A 199 4.17 -12.96 2.95
N LEU A 200 4.27 -12.20 4.03
CA LEU A 200 3.20 -11.90 4.95
C LEU A 200 2.74 -10.46 4.72
N LEU A 201 1.45 -10.24 4.49
CA LEU A 201 0.85 -8.90 4.41
C LEU A 201 -0.11 -8.71 5.59
N LEU A 202 0.01 -7.59 6.30
CA LEU A 202 -0.84 -7.26 7.45
C LEU A 202 -1.46 -5.87 7.28
N GLN A 203 -2.79 -5.79 7.38
CA GLN A 203 -3.54 -4.53 7.50
C GLN A 203 -4.17 -4.46 8.89
N PHE A 204 -3.72 -3.51 9.72
CA PHE A 204 -4.33 -3.24 11.02
C PHE A 204 -5.62 -2.45 10.82
N GLN A 205 -6.78 -3.01 11.21
CA GLN A 205 -8.09 -2.34 11.13
C GLN A 205 -8.26 -1.30 12.26
N ALA A 206 -7.30 -0.40 12.41
CA ALA A 206 -7.29 0.64 13.42
C ALA A 206 -7.97 1.92 12.90
N LYS A 207 -8.71 2.64 13.75
CA LYS A 207 -9.32 3.94 13.39
C LYS A 207 -8.39 5.12 13.68
N SER A 208 -7.28 4.89 14.35
CA SER A 208 -6.22 5.86 14.62
C SER A 208 -4.87 5.14 14.80
N PRO A 209 -3.73 5.86 14.73
CA PRO A 209 -2.43 5.25 15.02
C PRO A 209 -2.38 4.53 16.37
N ASN A 210 -2.93 5.15 17.43
CA ASN A 210 -2.90 4.58 18.78
C ASN A 210 -3.67 3.26 18.90
N GLU A 211 -4.74 3.07 18.14
CA GLU A 211 -5.48 1.81 18.13
C GLU A 211 -4.66 0.62 17.60
N ILE A 212 -3.59 0.86 16.82
CA ILE A 212 -2.64 -0.19 16.43
C ILE A 212 -1.99 -0.85 17.65
N LYS A 213 -1.87 -0.16 18.79
CA LYS A 213 -1.31 -0.76 20.00
C LYS A 213 -2.27 -1.73 20.69
N ASP A 214 -3.58 -1.58 20.48
CA ASP A 214 -4.59 -2.34 21.19
C ASP A 214 -4.48 -3.83 20.85
N ALA A 215 -4.44 -4.67 21.88
CA ALA A 215 -4.47 -6.12 21.75
C ALA A 215 -5.73 -6.62 21.02
N LYS A 216 -6.83 -5.87 21.08
CA LYS A 216 -8.11 -6.15 20.41
C LYS A 216 -8.17 -5.67 18.96
N CYS A 217 -7.18 -4.92 18.48
CA CYS A 217 -7.14 -4.49 17.09
C CYS A 217 -7.14 -5.70 16.16
N VAL A 218 -8.14 -5.76 15.29
CA VAL A 218 -8.27 -6.79 14.25
C VAL A 218 -7.23 -6.54 13.16
N VAL A 219 -6.60 -7.60 12.69
CA VAL A 219 -5.57 -7.53 11.66
C VAL A 219 -5.90 -8.47 10.52
N ASP A 220 -6.12 -7.92 9.33
CA ASP A 220 -6.24 -8.71 8.12
C ASP A 220 -4.87 -9.26 7.72
N CYS A 221 -4.83 -10.52 7.31
CA CYS A 221 -3.60 -11.26 7.11
C CYS A 221 -3.63 -12.07 5.81
N TRP A 222 -2.61 -11.88 4.98
CA TRP A 222 -2.35 -12.71 3.81
C TRP A 222 -0.99 -13.37 3.92
N VAL A 223 -0.90 -14.65 3.57
CA VAL A 223 0.32 -15.44 3.66
C VAL A 223 0.56 -16.15 2.33
N PHE A 224 1.58 -15.73 1.59
CA PHE A 224 1.91 -16.30 0.29
C PHE A 224 3.31 -16.91 0.32
N PRO A 225 3.49 -18.17 -0.09
CA PRO A 225 4.83 -18.68 -0.32
C PRO A 225 5.46 -18.00 -1.55
N ARG A 226 6.79 -17.96 -1.59
CA ARG A 226 7.56 -17.50 -2.75
C ARG A 226 7.34 -18.41 -3.95
N ASP A 227 7.51 -19.71 -3.72
CA ASP A 227 7.15 -20.74 -4.68
C ASP A 227 5.67 -21.07 -4.50
N ASN A 228 4.85 -20.59 -5.43
CA ASN A 228 3.39 -20.60 -5.31
C ASN A 228 2.70 -21.02 -6.61
N PRO A 229 3.03 -22.20 -7.18
CA PRO A 229 2.48 -22.61 -8.46
C PRO A 229 0.96 -22.66 -8.41
N HIS A 230 0.29 -22.10 -9.42
CA HIS A 230 -1.17 -21.98 -9.51
C HIS A 230 -1.83 -21.13 -8.41
N GLY A 231 -1.04 -20.49 -7.53
CA GLY A 231 -1.52 -19.57 -6.52
C GLY A 231 -1.46 -18.12 -6.97
N THR A 232 -1.73 -17.20 -6.05
CA THR A 232 -1.58 -15.76 -6.31
C THR A 232 -0.09 -15.39 -6.42
N PRO A 233 0.35 -14.74 -7.51
CA PRO A 233 1.71 -14.22 -7.61
C PRO A 233 2.01 -13.16 -6.55
N LEU A 234 3.24 -13.15 -6.02
CA LEU A 234 3.66 -12.14 -5.04
C LEU A 234 3.54 -10.70 -5.58
N ARG A 235 3.75 -10.54 -6.90
CA ARG A 235 3.61 -9.24 -7.60
C ARG A 235 2.19 -8.72 -7.50
N HIS A 236 1.19 -9.53 -7.86
CA HIS A 236 -0.22 -9.16 -7.71
C HIS A 236 -0.60 -8.87 -6.26
N ALA A 237 -0.15 -9.71 -5.32
CA ALA A 237 -0.43 -9.51 -3.90
C ALA A 237 0.14 -8.20 -3.36
N LEU A 238 1.40 -7.89 -3.67
CA LEU A 238 2.03 -6.62 -3.28
C LEU A 238 1.34 -5.45 -3.98
N TYR A 239 0.99 -5.55 -5.26
CA TYR A 239 0.26 -4.50 -5.97
C TYR A 239 -1.05 -4.14 -5.27
N ARG A 240 -1.91 -5.12 -5.00
CA ARG A 240 -3.19 -4.88 -4.31
C ARG A 240 -2.97 -4.24 -2.93
N PHE A 241 -1.92 -4.63 -2.23
CA PHE A 241 -1.56 -4.06 -0.93
C PHE A 241 -1.06 -2.62 -1.02
N LEU A 242 -0.23 -2.28 -2.02
CA LEU A 242 0.20 -0.91 -2.28
C LEU A 242 -0.99 -0.02 -2.68
N VAL A 243 -1.88 -0.51 -3.54
CA VAL A 243 -3.11 0.22 -3.92
C VAL A 243 -3.94 0.51 -2.68
N GLN A 244 -4.19 -0.47 -1.83
CA GLN A 244 -4.97 -0.27 -0.60
C GLN A 244 -4.31 0.75 0.34
N GLY A 245 -2.99 0.65 0.55
CA GLY A 245 -2.25 1.64 1.31
C GLY A 245 -2.37 3.04 0.72
N PHE A 246 -2.30 3.15 -0.60
CA PHE A 246 -2.51 4.41 -1.29
C PHE A 246 -3.94 4.94 -1.14
N ARG A 247 -4.98 4.08 -1.21
CA ARG A 247 -6.39 4.49 -1.00
C ARG A 247 -6.62 5.13 0.34
N ARG A 248 -5.96 4.61 1.39
CA ARG A 248 -5.94 5.24 2.71
C ARG A 248 -5.46 6.67 2.61
N CYS A 249 -4.30 6.91 2.01
CA CYS A 249 -3.76 8.25 1.84
C CYS A 249 -4.66 9.17 1.00
N GLN A 250 -5.30 8.65 -0.06
CA GLN A 250 -6.33 9.37 -0.81
C GLN A 250 -7.47 9.83 0.09
N GLY A 251 -8.06 8.91 0.84
CA GLY A 251 -9.16 9.22 1.75
C GLY A 251 -8.79 10.21 2.85
N MET A 252 -7.53 10.23 3.31
CA MET A 252 -7.08 11.17 4.34
C MET A 252 -6.94 12.61 3.84
N ARG A 253 -6.89 12.85 2.52
CA ARG A 253 -6.92 14.21 1.93
C ARG A 253 -8.35 14.70 1.74
N ALA A 254 -9.14 14.63 2.80
CA ALA A 254 -10.54 14.96 2.79
C ALA A 254 -10.77 16.46 2.53
N THR A 255 -11.73 16.78 1.67
CA THR A 255 -12.25 18.16 1.57
C THR A 255 -13.27 18.42 2.69
N LYS A 256 -13.74 19.67 2.81
CA LYS A 256 -14.82 20.03 3.75
C LYS A 256 -16.22 19.69 3.22
N MET A 257 -16.36 18.52 2.59
CA MET A 257 -17.61 18.09 1.97
C MET A 257 -18.68 17.71 3.00
N SER A 258 -19.94 17.78 2.58
CA SER A 258 -21.10 17.27 3.32
C SER A 258 -22.12 16.69 2.34
N LEU A 259 -22.80 15.62 2.73
CA LEU A 259 -23.96 15.10 2.02
C LEU A 259 -25.20 15.44 2.85
N TYR A 260 -26.20 16.08 2.24
CA TYR A 260 -27.42 16.55 2.92
C TYR A 260 -27.14 17.37 4.20
N GLY A 261 -26.10 18.20 4.18
CA GLY A 261 -25.70 19.02 5.33
C GLY A 261 -24.96 18.27 6.45
N VAL A 262 -24.72 16.96 6.31
CA VAL A 262 -24.02 16.15 7.31
C VAL A 262 -22.61 15.77 6.81
N ARG A 263 -21.61 16.05 7.65
CA ARG A 263 -20.21 15.72 7.37
C ARG A 263 -19.86 14.32 7.88
N PRO A 264 -18.89 13.62 7.24
CA PRO A 264 -18.29 12.43 7.84
C PRO A 264 -17.80 12.74 9.25
N THR A 265 -18.13 11.87 10.21
CA THR A 265 -17.69 12.00 11.60
C THR A 265 -16.22 11.60 11.76
N LEU A 266 -15.80 10.58 11.02
CA LEU A 266 -14.43 10.11 11.00
C LEU A 266 -14.10 9.44 9.66
N ARG A 267 -12.82 9.20 9.43
CA ARG A 267 -12.34 8.32 8.35
C ARG A 267 -11.61 7.14 8.95
N LEU A 268 -11.86 5.95 8.41
CA LEU A 268 -11.16 4.75 8.83
C LEU A 268 -9.67 4.90 8.52
N PHE A 269 -8.83 4.90 9.56
CA PHE A 269 -7.41 5.16 9.38
C PHE A 269 -6.71 4.12 8.51
N TYR A 270 -7.22 2.90 8.34
CA TYR A 270 -6.60 1.89 7.48
C TYR A 270 -7.06 1.91 6.02
N SER A 271 -8.16 2.56 5.68
CA SER A 271 -8.72 2.53 4.31
C SER A 271 -9.08 3.91 3.74
N GLY A 272 -9.13 4.94 4.57
CA GLY A 272 -9.53 6.30 4.18
C GLY A 272 -11.05 6.46 3.96
N LEU A 273 -11.83 5.40 4.16
CA LEU A 273 -13.29 5.38 4.00
C LEU A 273 -13.96 6.34 5.00
N PRO A 274 -14.78 7.29 4.54
CA PRO A 274 -15.56 8.15 5.43
C PRO A 274 -16.69 7.38 6.10
N LEU A 275 -16.93 7.66 7.39
CA LEU A 275 -18.05 7.14 8.16
C LEU A 275 -18.86 8.30 8.74
N TRP A 276 -20.18 8.23 8.58
CA TRP A 276 -21.15 9.14 9.17
C TRP A 276 -21.78 8.51 10.40
N LYS A 277 -21.77 9.22 11.52
CA LYS A 277 -22.59 8.89 12.68
C LYS A 277 -23.95 9.57 12.54
N LEU A 278 -25.02 8.79 12.43
CA LEU A 278 -26.39 9.32 12.33
C LEU A 278 -27.05 9.40 13.71
N GLU A 279 -28.30 9.91 13.74
CA GLU A 279 -29.07 10.12 14.97
C GLU A 279 -29.31 8.84 15.78
N ASP A 280 -29.34 7.68 15.12
CA ASP A 280 -29.44 6.37 15.75
C ASP A 280 -28.15 5.95 16.51
N GLY A 281 -27.11 6.77 16.42
CA GLY A 281 -25.82 6.54 17.06
C GLY A 281 -24.88 5.60 16.31
N ASN A 282 -25.32 5.00 15.19
CA ASN A 282 -24.54 4.04 14.41
C ASN A 282 -23.69 4.74 13.34
N PHE A 283 -22.61 4.07 12.93
CA PHE A 283 -21.72 4.52 11.87
C PHE A 283 -22.06 3.85 10.54
N TYR A 284 -22.14 4.66 9.49
CA TYR A 284 -22.46 4.21 8.13
C TYR A 284 -21.39 4.68 7.16
N ALA A 285 -20.95 3.80 6.26
CA ALA A 285 -20.08 4.15 5.13
C ALA A 285 -20.87 4.72 3.94
N ASN A 286 -22.15 4.36 3.83
CA ASN A 286 -23.04 4.83 2.78
C ASN A 286 -24.48 5.00 3.31
N PRO A 287 -24.75 6.05 4.12
CA PRO A 287 -26.06 6.24 4.74
C PRO A 287 -27.20 6.58 3.78
N TRP A 288 -26.91 7.14 2.59
CA TRP A 288 -27.94 7.58 1.63
C TRP A 288 -27.95 6.82 0.30
N GLY A 289 -27.12 5.78 0.17
CA GLY A 289 -27.03 4.95 -1.03
C GLY A 289 -26.18 5.54 -2.16
N HIS A 290 -25.55 6.70 -1.98
CA HIS A 290 -24.67 7.32 -2.97
C HIS A 290 -23.38 6.53 -3.16
N GLU A 291 -22.83 6.52 -4.36
CA GLU A 291 -21.54 5.88 -4.63
C GLU A 291 -20.38 6.87 -4.55
N ARG A 292 -19.23 6.37 -4.09
CA ARG A 292 -17.98 7.11 -4.05
C ARG A 292 -17.09 6.63 -5.19
N LYS A 293 -16.82 7.50 -6.16
CA LYS A 293 -16.01 7.21 -7.35
C LYS A 293 -14.72 7.99 -7.35
N LEU A 294 -13.75 7.49 -8.10
CA LEU A 294 -12.45 8.12 -8.28
C LEU A 294 -12.38 8.74 -9.68
N ASP A 295 -11.92 9.98 -9.77
CA ASP A 295 -11.55 10.59 -11.04
C ASP A 295 -10.10 10.22 -11.35
N ALA A 296 -9.90 9.38 -12.38
CA ALA A 296 -8.59 8.92 -12.79
C ALA A 296 -7.67 10.06 -13.25
N SER A 297 -8.22 11.18 -13.72
CA SER A 297 -7.44 12.30 -14.27
C SER A 297 -6.66 13.07 -13.21
N CYS A 298 -7.11 13.03 -11.94
CA CYS A 298 -6.50 13.78 -10.85
C CYS A 298 -6.31 12.98 -9.55
N GLY A 299 -6.87 11.77 -9.47
CA GLY A 299 -6.76 10.89 -8.30
C GLY A 299 -7.61 11.32 -7.10
N ALA A 300 -8.58 12.20 -7.30
CA ALA A 300 -9.53 12.61 -6.28
C ALA A 300 -10.79 11.74 -6.28
N PHE A 301 -11.39 11.55 -5.11
CA PHE A 301 -12.70 10.92 -4.97
C PHE A 301 -13.81 11.97 -5.05
N TYR A 302 -14.93 11.62 -5.67
CA TYR A 302 -16.17 12.38 -5.71
C TYR A 302 -17.38 11.48 -5.46
N TRP A 303 -18.53 12.09 -5.19
CA TRP A 303 -19.78 11.37 -4.95
C TRP A 303 -20.68 11.41 -6.19
N THR A 304 -21.35 10.29 -6.46
CA THR A 304 -22.37 10.15 -7.50
C THR A 304 -23.72 9.79 -6.89
N ASP A 305 -24.75 9.81 -7.72
CA ASP A 305 -26.06 9.23 -7.39
C ASP A 305 -25.98 7.73 -7.01
N LYS A 306 -27.13 7.18 -6.65
CA LYS A 306 -27.27 5.79 -6.18
C LYS A 306 -26.94 4.74 -7.24
N ASP A 307 -27.03 5.12 -8.51
CA ASP A 307 -26.71 4.24 -9.65
C ASP A 307 -25.25 4.38 -10.11
N GLY A 308 -24.50 5.29 -9.48
CA GLY A 308 -23.11 5.56 -9.83
C GLY A 308 -22.93 6.35 -11.14
N ARG A 309 -23.98 6.90 -11.72
CA ARG A 309 -23.95 7.42 -13.11
C ARG A 309 -23.70 8.91 -13.18
N VAL A 310 -24.26 9.68 -12.25
CA VAL A 310 -24.24 11.14 -12.31
C VAL A 310 -23.51 11.69 -11.09
N PRO A 311 -22.48 12.55 -11.25
CA PRO A 311 -21.86 13.26 -10.14
C PRO A 311 -22.88 14.09 -9.36
N LEU A 312 -22.82 14.03 -8.04
CA LEU A 312 -23.59 14.93 -7.18
C LEU A 312 -23.03 16.33 -7.32
N LEU A 313 -23.93 17.32 -7.35
CA LEU A 313 -23.57 18.73 -7.40
C LEU A 313 -23.80 19.43 -6.05
N GLY A 314 -22.86 20.27 -5.66
CA GLY A 314 -22.96 21.15 -4.50
C GLY A 314 -23.82 22.38 -4.78
N GLY A 315 -24.01 23.23 -3.77
CA GLY A 315 -24.79 24.46 -3.89
C GLY A 315 -24.19 25.51 -4.84
N ASP A 316 -22.92 25.35 -5.20
CA ASP A 316 -22.19 26.14 -6.18
C ASP A 316 -22.21 25.53 -7.60
N ASN A 317 -23.00 24.48 -7.81
CA ASN A 317 -23.12 23.72 -9.06
C ASN A 317 -21.83 22.99 -9.50
N ASN A 318 -20.85 22.84 -8.60
CA ASN A 318 -19.66 22.03 -8.82
C ASN A 318 -19.85 20.61 -8.28
N TRP A 319 -19.01 19.66 -8.71
CA TRP A 319 -19.04 18.30 -8.20
C TRP A 319 -18.77 18.25 -6.69
N VAL A 320 -19.45 17.35 -5.99
CA VAL A 320 -19.19 17.08 -4.58
C VAL A 320 -17.95 16.20 -4.46
N TRP A 321 -16.78 16.84 -4.42
CA TRP A 321 -15.50 16.19 -4.19
C TRP A 321 -15.36 15.73 -2.74
N ASP A 322 -14.99 14.46 -2.55
CA ASP A 322 -14.69 13.87 -1.25
C ASP A 322 -13.26 14.16 -0.80
N THR A 323 -12.31 14.15 -1.74
CA THR A 323 -10.87 14.33 -1.47
C THR A 323 -10.24 15.30 -2.44
N GLU A 324 -9.09 15.85 -2.08
CA GLU A 324 -8.25 16.64 -2.96
C GLU A 324 -7.55 15.78 -4.03
N SER A 325 -7.08 16.42 -5.09
CA SER A 325 -6.31 15.79 -6.17
C SER A 325 -4.92 15.35 -5.71
N PHE A 326 -4.49 14.19 -6.20
CA PHE A 326 -3.18 13.60 -5.94
C PHE A 326 -2.15 13.86 -7.04
N TRP A 327 -2.61 14.01 -8.28
CA TRP A 327 -1.77 14.41 -9.40
C TRP A 327 -2.48 15.51 -10.20
N GLN A 328 -1.69 16.31 -10.91
CA GLN A 328 -2.24 17.32 -11.80
C GLN A 328 -2.81 16.65 -13.03
N THR A 329 -3.96 17.13 -13.48
CA THR A 329 -4.47 16.87 -14.83
C THR A 329 -3.42 17.39 -15.81
N LEU A 330 -2.99 16.58 -16.78
CA LEU A 330 -2.03 16.96 -17.85
C LEU A 330 -2.46 18.19 -18.69
N THR A 331 -3.59 18.82 -18.37
CA THR A 331 -4.18 19.98 -19.04
C THR A 331 -3.87 21.35 -18.41
N GLN A 332 -3.02 21.44 -17.39
CA GLN A 332 -2.55 22.74 -16.84
C GLN A 332 -1.02 22.90 -16.85
N GLN A 333 -0.34 22.32 -17.84
CA GLN A 333 1.06 22.61 -18.14
C GLN A 333 1.24 23.53 -19.37
N SER A 334 0.19 24.26 -19.78
CA SER A 334 0.25 25.18 -20.93
C SER A 334 -0.01 26.65 -20.57
N ASP A 335 0.23 27.08 -19.34
CA ASP A 335 0.30 28.50 -18.97
C ASP A 335 1.22 28.65 -17.75
N GLY A 336 2.54 28.73 -17.96
CA GLY A 336 3.44 28.96 -16.83
C GLY A 336 4.94 28.92 -17.09
N ASP A 337 5.41 28.27 -18.16
CA ASP A 337 6.86 28.25 -18.47
C ASP A 337 7.19 29.27 -19.55
N SER A 338 7.19 30.55 -19.18
CA SER A 338 8.05 31.51 -19.85
C SER A 338 9.50 31.14 -19.54
N VAL A 339 10.12 30.39 -20.45
CA VAL A 339 11.57 30.17 -20.49
C VAL A 339 12.25 31.55 -20.42
N PRO A 340 13.18 31.80 -19.47
CA PRO A 340 13.92 33.05 -19.49
C PRO A 340 14.79 33.07 -20.75
N MET A 341 14.44 33.93 -21.70
CA MET A 341 15.34 34.28 -22.78
C MET A 341 16.60 34.90 -22.15
N VAL A 342 17.72 34.25 -22.38
CA VAL A 342 19.05 34.84 -22.19
C VAL A 342 19.11 36.05 -23.11
N VAL A 343 19.05 37.25 -22.53
CA VAL A 343 19.38 38.48 -23.25
C VAL A 343 20.90 38.56 -23.26
N GLU A 344 21.51 38.21 -24.38
CA GLU A 344 22.90 38.58 -24.65
C GLU A 344 22.97 40.10 -24.77
N ASP A 345 23.79 40.69 -23.90
CA ASP A 345 24.10 42.11 -23.85
C ASP A 345 24.96 42.48 -25.07
N LEU A 346 24.29 42.91 -26.15
CA LEU A 346 24.93 43.20 -27.44
C LEU A 346 25.58 44.58 -27.52
N TYR A 347 25.56 45.35 -26.43
CA TYR A 347 26.37 46.56 -26.29
C TYR A 347 26.88 46.64 -24.86
N GLY A 348 28.14 46.22 -24.67
CA GLY A 348 28.87 46.39 -23.41
C GLY A 348 28.89 47.85 -22.92
N PRO A 349 29.39 48.06 -21.69
CA PRO A 349 29.00 49.21 -20.88
C PRO A 349 29.44 50.53 -21.49
N ASP A 350 28.46 51.40 -21.75
CA ASP A 350 28.47 52.84 -21.43
C ASP A 350 27.03 53.40 -21.42
#